data_AF-A0A8H7DXT2-F1
#
_entry.id   AF-A0A8H7DXT2-F1
#
_cell.length_a   1.000
_cell.length_b   1.000
_cell.length_c   1.000
_cell.angle_alpha   90.00
_cell.angle_beta   90.00
_cell.angle_gamma   90.00
#
_symmetry.space_group_name_H-M   'P 1'
#
loop_
_entity.id
_entity.type
_entity.pdbx_description
1 polymer ?
#
loop_
_entity_poly.entity_id
_entity_poly.type
_entity_poly.pdbx_seq_one_letter_code
_entity_poly.pdbx_strand_id
1 'polypeptide(L)'
;DSITATTSSPLERLVSARKDRRDLLSRAALENCAFEHELQQTCFTAGSAAARARARMTMCREETKAFNRCYALQGKFLQALGYMSRSGSSDDDEERIQMHADKLYHRMMDYEAAVDRARRAGTPVPPLASVFEASRPSPSVQQLVELEPEPSSSGGRGLVEKKIRELQLRQGLEELPPHERELAVRAALQEAKMTYLYSEEMKEYAREMDGKRKERQRRLSRLVGEPIGRFVIPDPPPDQGR
;
A
#
# COMPACT_ATOMS: atom_id res chain seq x y z
N ASP A 1 8.18 23.73 -18.08
CA ASP A 1 6.89 23.00 -18.17
C ASP A 1 5.93 23.31 -17.03
N SER A 2 5.42 24.56 -16.93
CA SER A 2 4.67 25.02 -15.74
C SER A 2 3.21 25.43 -15.99
N ILE A 3 2.51 24.81 -16.95
CA ILE A 3 1.14 25.24 -17.33
C ILE A 3 0.04 24.18 -17.08
N THR A 4 0.36 23.00 -16.53
CA THR A 4 -0.65 21.96 -16.23
C THR A 4 -1.16 21.93 -14.79
N ALA A 5 -0.59 22.72 -13.87
CA ALA A 5 -0.91 22.62 -12.44
C ALA A 5 -2.18 23.38 -11.98
N THR A 6 -2.81 24.21 -12.83
CA THR A 6 -3.76 25.23 -12.33
C THR A 6 -5.25 24.95 -12.58
N THR A 7 -5.64 23.80 -13.16
CA THR A 7 -7.07 23.55 -13.49
C THR A 7 -7.76 22.46 -12.66
N SER A 8 -7.04 21.72 -11.82
CA SER A 8 -7.65 20.62 -11.05
C SER A 8 -8.37 21.14 -9.80
N SER A 9 -9.56 20.62 -9.52
CA SER A 9 -10.29 20.90 -8.28
C SER A 9 -9.53 20.33 -7.05
N PRO A 10 -9.73 20.85 -5.83
CA PRO A 10 -9.08 20.29 -4.64
C PRO A 10 -9.38 18.78 -4.45
N LEU A 11 -10.59 18.34 -4.80
CA LEU A 11 -10.94 16.92 -4.81
C LEU A 11 -10.10 16.12 -5.81
N GLU A 12 -9.95 16.61 -7.03
CA GLU A 12 -9.13 15.96 -8.05
C GLU A 12 -7.67 15.87 -7.59
N ARG A 13 -7.15 16.89 -6.90
CA ARG A 13 -5.81 16.84 -6.29
C ARG A 13 -5.68 15.75 -5.22
N LEU A 14 -6.67 15.62 -4.33
CA LEU A 14 -6.68 14.57 -3.31
C LEU A 14 -6.72 13.17 -3.93
N VAL A 15 -7.57 12.97 -4.94
CA VAL A 15 -7.71 11.69 -5.64
C VAL A 15 -6.46 11.36 -6.47
N SER A 16 -5.92 12.33 -7.21
CA SER A 16 -4.70 12.16 -8.00
C SER A 16 -3.50 11.87 -7.11
N ALA A 17 -3.31 12.60 -6.01
CA ALA A 17 -2.22 12.34 -5.07
C ALA A 17 -2.23 10.90 -4.54
N ARG A 18 -3.43 10.32 -4.29
CA ARG A 18 -3.55 8.91 -3.90
C ARG A 18 -3.17 7.96 -5.03
N LYS A 19 -3.56 8.25 -6.26
CA LYS A 19 -3.23 7.46 -7.44
C LYS A 19 -1.73 7.51 -7.73
N ASP A 20 -1.16 8.71 -7.76
CA ASP A 20 0.25 8.95 -8.02
C ASP A 20 1.14 8.20 -7.03
N ARG A 21 0.76 8.19 -5.75
CA ARG A 21 1.47 7.39 -4.72
C ARG A 21 1.47 5.89 -5.04
N ARG A 22 0.34 5.35 -5.52
CA ARG A 22 0.26 3.93 -5.89
C ARG A 22 1.12 3.63 -7.11
N ASP A 23 1.06 4.51 -8.11
CA ASP A 23 1.82 4.35 -9.35
C ASP A 23 3.33 4.43 -9.08
N LEU A 24 3.77 5.34 -8.20
CA LEU A 24 5.17 5.48 -7.80
C LEU A 24 5.66 4.31 -6.95
N LEU A 25 4.85 3.83 -6.00
CA LEU A 25 5.17 2.60 -5.25
C LEU A 25 5.33 1.41 -6.21
N SER A 26 4.44 1.28 -7.19
CA SER A 26 4.54 0.26 -8.23
C SER A 26 5.81 0.40 -9.07
N ARG A 27 6.19 1.61 -9.45
CA ARG A 27 7.45 1.85 -10.19
C ARG A 27 8.67 1.48 -9.37
N ALA A 28 8.75 1.95 -8.12
CA ALA A 28 9.84 1.60 -7.21
C ALA A 28 9.94 0.07 -6.97
N ALA A 29 8.80 -0.63 -6.86
CA ALA A 29 8.80 -2.09 -6.77
C ALA A 29 9.31 -2.77 -8.05
N LEU A 30 9.04 -2.20 -9.24
CA LEU A 30 9.59 -2.70 -10.51
C LEU A 30 11.10 -2.46 -10.61
N GLU A 31 11.57 -1.30 -10.15
CA GLU A 31 13.00 -0.95 -10.11
C GLU A 31 13.78 -1.93 -9.23
N ASN A 32 13.27 -2.24 -8.03
CA ASN A 32 13.85 -3.24 -7.15
C ASN A 32 13.84 -4.66 -7.74
N CYS A 33 12.89 -4.97 -8.65
CA CYS A 33 12.73 -6.30 -9.27
C CYS A 33 13.19 -6.34 -10.74
N ALA A 34 14.07 -5.42 -11.13
CA ALA A 34 14.48 -5.27 -12.52
C ALA A 34 15.15 -6.55 -13.07
N PHE A 35 15.91 -7.26 -12.25
CA PHE A 35 16.59 -8.50 -12.65
C PHE A 35 15.61 -9.66 -12.85
N GLU A 36 14.63 -9.84 -11.97
CA GLU A 36 13.60 -10.86 -12.12
C GLU A 36 12.74 -10.57 -13.36
N HIS A 37 12.47 -9.28 -13.62
CA HIS A 37 11.77 -8.86 -14.82
C HIS A 37 12.59 -9.15 -16.09
N GLU A 38 13.90 -8.86 -16.09
CA GLU A 38 14.79 -9.21 -17.20
C GLU A 38 14.83 -10.71 -17.45
N LEU A 39 14.91 -11.53 -16.40
CA LEU A 39 14.91 -12.99 -16.51
C LEU A 39 13.59 -13.50 -17.13
N GLN A 40 12.46 -12.94 -16.71
CA GLN A 40 11.15 -13.24 -17.29
C GLN A 40 11.09 -12.87 -18.78
N GLN A 41 11.53 -11.66 -19.15
CA GLN A 41 11.55 -11.22 -20.55
C GLN A 41 12.49 -12.08 -21.40
N THR A 42 13.64 -12.44 -20.84
CA THR A 42 14.62 -13.32 -21.48
C THR A 42 14.03 -14.71 -21.73
N CYS A 43 13.24 -15.26 -20.81
CA CYS A 43 12.57 -16.54 -21.04
C CYS A 43 11.63 -16.51 -22.26
N PHE A 44 10.91 -15.41 -22.49
CA PHE A 44 10.01 -15.30 -23.64
C PHE A 44 10.73 -15.07 -24.97
N THR A 45 11.90 -14.43 -24.93
CA THR A 45 12.58 -13.93 -26.14
C THR A 45 13.80 -14.74 -26.54
N ALA A 46 14.50 -15.38 -25.59
CA ALA A 46 15.77 -16.04 -25.82
C ALA A 46 15.64 -17.50 -26.27
N GLY A 47 16.70 -18.01 -26.91
CA GLY A 47 16.88 -19.42 -27.21
C GLY A 47 16.38 -19.91 -28.58
N SER A 48 16.52 -21.22 -28.80
CA SER A 48 16.10 -21.91 -30.02
C SER A 48 14.58 -21.88 -30.22
N ALA A 49 14.10 -22.20 -31.42
CA ALA A 49 12.66 -22.27 -31.69
C ALA A 49 11.93 -23.24 -30.75
N ALA A 50 12.57 -24.35 -30.38
CA ALA A 50 12.04 -25.30 -29.40
C ALA A 50 11.98 -24.71 -27.98
N ALA A 51 12.99 -23.94 -27.57
CA ALA A 51 13.00 -23.26 -26.28
C ALA A 51 11.89 -22.20 -26.20
N ARG A 52 11.71 -21.40 -27.25
CA ARG A 52 10.62 -20.41 -27.33
C ARG A 52 9.23 -21.07 -27.37
N ALA A 53 9.11 -22.23 -28.02
CA ALA A 53 7.87 -23.01 -27.99
C ALA A 53 7.57 -23.50 -26.56
N ARG A 54 8.56 -24.05 -25.86
CA ARG A 54 8.42 -24.48 -24.46
C ARG A 54 8.09 -23.30 -23.53
N ALA A 55 8.76 -22.16 -23.70
CA ALA A 55 8.50 -20.94 -22.94
C ALA A 55 7.05 -20.48 -23.09
N ARG A 56 6.50 -20.47 -24.31
CA ARG A 56 5.09 -20.15 -24.56
C ARG A 56 4.13 -21.19 -24.01
N MET A 57 4.44 -22.48 -24.13
CA MET A 57 3.60 -23.55 -23.57
C MET A 57 3.52 -23.51 -22.04
N THR A 58 4.63 -23.15 -21.39
CA THR A 58 4.72 -23.06 -19.92
C THR A 58 4.47 -21.65 -19.40
N MET A 59 4.31 -20.66 -20.29
CA MET A 59 4.20 -19.24 -19.98
C MET A 59 5.31 -18.74 -19.03
N CYS A 60 6.54 -19.24 -19.18
CA CYS A 60 7.67 -18.90 -18.30
C CYS A 60 7.28 -18.95 -16.82
N ARG A 61 6.66 -20.06 -16.39
CA ARG A 61 5.99 -20.16 -15.08
C ARG A 61 6.91 -19.86 -13.91
N GLU A 62 8.15 -20.33 -13.95
CA GLU A 62 9.10 -20.15 -12.84
C GLU A 62 9.59 -18.70 -12.76
N GLU A 63 9.99 -18.12 -13.88
CA GLU A 63 10.46 -16.74 -13.98
C GLU A 63 9.32 -15.75 -13.66
N THR A 64 8.11 -16.03 -14.15
CA THR A 64 6.90 -15.25 -13.84
C THR A 64 6.54 -15.34 -12.36
N LYS A 65 6.68 -16.52 -11.75
CA LYS A 65 6.45 -16.69 -10.31
C LYS A 65 7.48 -15.91 -9.50
N ALA A 66 8.76 -15.95 -9.88
CA ALA A 66 9.82 -15.20 -9.23
C ALA A 66 9.59 -13.68 -9.32
N PHE A 67 9.29 -13.17 -10.52
CA PHE A 67 8.98 -11.76 -10.74
C PHE A 67 7.75 -11.31 -9.94
N ASN A 68 6.62 -12.02 -10.05
CA ASN A 68 5.40 -11.66 -9.32
C ASN A 68 5.62 -11.66 -7.81
N ARG A 69 6.44 -12.60 -7.31
CA ARG A 69 6.79 -12.68 -5.90
C ARG A 69 7.66 -11.51 -5.47
N CYS A 70 8.72 -11.19 -6.21
CA CYS A 70 9.54 -10.02 -5.95
C CYS A 70 8.67 -8.76 -5.91
N TYR A 71 7.88 -8.53 -6.97
CA TYR A 71 7.05 -7.34 -7.12
C TYR A 71 6.03 -7.18 -5.98
N ALA A 72 5.35 -8.27 -5.60
CA ALA A 72 4.38 -8.24 -4.51
C ALA A 72 5.03 -7.97 -3.13
N LEU A 73 6.20 -8.55 -2.87
CA LEU A 73 6.91 -8.38 -1.59
C LEU A 73 7.58 -7.01 -1.50
N GLN A 74 8.25 -6.55 -2.56
CA GLN A 74 8.85 -5.22 -2.62
C GLN A 74 7.79 -4.13 -2.45
N GLY A 75 6.63 -4.27 -3.09
CA GLY A 75 5.50 -3.36 -2.86
C GLY A 75 5.07 -3.30 -1.39
N LYS A 76 5.02 -4.45 -0.69
CA LYS A 76 4.72 -4.50 0.75
C LYS A 76 5.85 -3.91 1.59
N PHE A 77 7.12 -4.10 1.23
CA PHE A 77 8.25 -3.52 1.98
C PHE A 77 8.26 -2.00 1.87
N LEU A 78 8.14 -1.48 0.64
CA LEU A 78 8.02 -0.04 0.39
C LEU A 78 6.83 0.55 1.15
N GLN A 79 5.67 -0.13 1.12
CA GLN A 79 4.50 0.25 1.88
C GLN A 79 4.77 0.25 3.39
N ALA A 80 5.33 -0.82 3.94
CA ALA A 80 5.63 -0.95 5.37
C ALA A 80 6.66 0.08 5.87
N LEU A 81 7.61 0.47 5.01
CA LEU A 81 8.59 1.51 5.31
C LEU A 81 8.03 2.94 5.15
N GLY A 82 6.78 3.07 4.67
CA GLY A 82 6.13 4.36 4.49
C GLY A 82 6.65 5.14 3.29
N TYR A 83 7.07 4.45 2.22
CA TYR A 83 7.41 5.09 0.95
C TYR A 83 6.30 6.08 0.53
N MET A 84 6.67 7.34 0.32
CA MET A 84 5.75 8.43 -0.04
C MET A 84 4.60 8.72 0.94
N SER A 85 4.73 8.30 2.21
CA SER A 85 3.79 8.68 3.26
C SER A 85 4.08 10.08 3.84
N ARG A 86 5.28 10.61 3.63
CA ARG A 86 5.73 11.91 4.13
C ARG A 86 5.68 12.96 3.02
N SER A 87 4.90 14.02 3.21
CA SER A 87 4.86 15.17 2.31
C SER A 87 6.24 15.84 2.22
N GLY A 88 6.74 16.05 1.00
CA GLY A 88 8.06 16.65 0.77
C GLY A 88 9.24 15.71 0.99
N SER A 89 9.06 14.40 0.80
CA SER A 89 10.19 13.46 0.72
C SER A 89 11.10 13.87 -0.45
N SER A 90 12.42 13.87 -0.21
CA SER A 90 13.41 14.11 -1.26
C SER A 90 13.71 12.82 -2.03
N ASP A 91 14.22 12.93 -3.26
CA ASP A 91 14.67 11.78 -4.05
C ASP A 91 15.68 10.92 -3.25
N ASP A 92 16.58 11.54 -2.49
CA ASP A 92 17.53 10.86 -1.60
C ASP A 92 16.83 10.06 -0.48
N ASP A 93 15.75 10.58 0.11
CA ASP A 93 14.98 9.86 1.14
C ASP A 93 14.26 8.65 0.53
N GLU A 94 13.73 8.82 -0.67
CA GLU A 94 13.05 7.78 -1.43
C GLU A 94 14.03 6.66 -1.84
N GLU A 95 15.21 7.00 -2.35
CA GLU A 95 16.27 6.05 -2.68
C GLU A 95 16.73 5.26 -1.44
N ARG A 96 16.88 5.92 -0.28
CA ARG A 96 17.18 5.22 0.98
C ARG A 96 16.11 4.21 1.36
N ILE A 97 14.83 4.55 1.18
CA ILE A 97 13.73 3.62 1.45
C ILE A 97 13.77 2.46 0.46
N GLN A 98 14.01 2.71 -0.83
CA GLN A 98 14.13 1.66 -1.83
C GLN A 98 15.28 0.69 -1.52
N MET A 99 16.48 1.21 -1.23
CA MET A 99 17.63 0.40 -0.82
C MET A 99 17.36 -0.40 0.46
N HIS A 100 16.63 0.19 1.42
CA HIS A 100 16.25 -0.52 2.63
C HIS A 100 15.24 -1.64 2.35
N ALA A 101 14.22 -1.37 1.53
CA ALA A 101 13.26 -2.39 1.09
C ALA A 101 13.98 -3.56 0.41
N ASP A 102 14.93 -3.27 -0.47
CA ASP A 102 15.70 -4.29 -1.17
C ASP A 102 16.56 -5.14 -0.22
N LYS A 103 17.23 -4.50 0.73
CA LYS A 103 17.99 -5.21 1.78
C LYS A 103 17.11 -6.15 2.60
N LEU A 104 15.90 -5.69 2.98
CA LEU A 104 14.95 -6.49 3.76
C LEU A 104 14.40 -7.67 2.95
N TYR A 105 14.16 -7.47 1.65
CA TYR A 105 13.74 -8.52 0.73
C TYR A 105 14.78 -9.63 0.64
N HIS A 106 16.04 -9.30 0.35
CA HIS A 106 17.12 -10.28 0.26
C HIS A 106 17.31 -11.04 1.57
N ARG A 107 17.24 -10.33 2.70
CA ARG A 107 17.31 -10.95 4.01
C ARG A 107 16.21 -11.98 4.25
N MET A 108 15.00 -11.69 3.78
CA MET A 108 13.89 -12.64 3.86
C MET A 108 14.11 -13.85 2.94
N MET A 109 14.64 -13.64 1.73
CA MET A 109 14.98 -14.74 0.81
C MET A 109 16.11 -15.62 1.36
N ASP A 110 17.12 -15.03 2.03
CA ASP A 110 18.21 -15.77 2.67
C ASP A 110 17.70 -16.69 3.79
N TYR A 111 16.73 -16.20 4.58
CA TYR A 111 16.08 -17.00 5.60
C TYR A 111 15.36 -18.20 4.96
N GLU A 112 14.57 -17.98 3.91
CA GLU A 112 13.88 -19.07 3.21
C GLU A 112 14.84 -20.11 2.66
N ALA A 113 15.92 -19.66 2.02
CA ALA A 113 16.95 -20.56 1.51
C ALA A 113 17.61 -21.35 2.65
N ALA A 114 17.83 -20.75 3.82
CA ALA A 114 18.35 -21.43 4.99
C ALA A 114 17.36 -22.46 5.56
N VAL A 115 16.07 -22.14 5.62
CA VAL A 115 15.00 -23.06 6.03
C VAL A 115 14.93 -24.25 5.08
N ASP A 116 14.95 -24.01 3.77
CA ASP A 116 14.91 -25.06 2.75
C ASP A 116 16.13 -25.97 2.81
N ARG A 117 17.34 -25.40 2.99
CA ARG A 117 18.57 -26.17 3.21
C ARG A 117 18.46 -27.04 4.46
N ALA A 118 17.99 -26.47 5.57
CA ALA A 118 17.84 -27.19 6.83
C ALA A 118 16.85 -28.36 6.71
N ARG A 119 15.72 -28.13 6.05
CA ARG A 119 14.71 -29.17 5.77
C ARG A 119 15.28 -30.30 4.91
N ARG A 120 16.03 -29.98 3.85
CA ARG A 120 16.66 -30.99 2.98
C ARG A 120 17.76 -31.78 3.69
N ALA A 121 18.51 -31.12 4.57
CA ALA A 121 19.61 -31.73 5.33
C ALA A 121 19.15 -32.45 6.61
N GLY A 122 17.87 -32.32 7.01
CA GLY A 122 17.36 -32.87 8.27
C GLY A 122 17.91 -32.17 9.52
N THR A 123 18.44 -30.94 9.38
CA THR A 123 18.98 -30.14 10.48
C THR A 123 17.89 -29.22 11.07
N PRO A 124 18.04 -28.75 12.32
CA PRO A 124 17.07 -27.82 12.91
C PRO A 124 16.89 -26.55 12.07
N VAL A 125 15.64 -26.13 11.91
CA VAL A 125 15.26 -24.91 11.18
C VAL A 125 15.76 -23.69 11.98
N PRO A 126 16.37 -22.69 11.33
CA PRO A 126 16.81 -21.47 12.03
C PRO A 126 15.62 -20.76 12.68
N PRO A 127 15.80 -20.16 13.87
CA PRO A 127 14.73 -19.45 14.56
C PRO A 127 14.29 -18.22 13.76
N LEU A 128 12.99 -17.92 13.82
CA LEU A 128 12.42 -16.78 13.12
C LEU A 128 12.79 -15.46 13.83
N ALA A 129 13.67 -14.67 13.22
CA ALA A 129 13.97 -13.30 13.62
C ALA A 129 13.05 -12.30 12.89
N SER A 130 12.91 -11.09 13.43
CA SER A 130 12.21 -10.00 12.74
C SER A 130 12.92 -9.68 11.44
N VAL A 131 12.15 -9.53 10.35
CA VAL A 131 12.66 -9.16 9.04
C VAL A 131 13.23 -7.74 9.08
N PHE A 132 12.60 -6.85 9.86
CA PHE A 132 12.99 -5.45 10.01
C PHE A 132 14.14 -5.26 11.02
N GLU A 133 14.21 -6.11 12.06
CA GLU A 133 15.22 -6.00 13.13
C GLU A 133 15.92 -7.33 13.40
N ALA A 134 17.12 -7.51 12.85
CA ALA A 134 17.80 -8.80 12.86
C ALA A 134 18.18 -9.35 14.24
N SER A 135 18.41 -8.45 15.18
CA SER A 135 18.77 -8.78 16.55
C SER A 135 17.58 -9.19 17.42
N ARG A 136 16.35 -9.17 16.90
CA ARG A 136 15.13 -9.42 17.68
C ARG A 136 14.31 -10.58 17.11
N PRO A 137 13.57 -11.30 17.97
CA PRO A 137 12.57 -12.26 17.50
C PRO A 137 11.48 -11.55 16.68
N SER A 138 10.84 -12.28 15.78
CA SER A 138 9.68 -11.73 15.06
C SER A 138 8.58 -11.34 16.05
N PRO A 139 8.08 -10.10 16.03
CA PRO A 139 7.01 -9.67 16.92
C PRO A 139 5.69 -10.38 16.59
N SER A 140 4.83 -10.54 17.60
CA SER A 140 3.45 -11.00 17.39
C SER A 140 2.60 -9.91 16.72
N VAL A 141 1.46 -10.31 16.17
CA VAL A 141 0.50 -9.37 15.58
C VAL A 141 0.02 -8.35 16.60
N GLN A 142 -0.28 -8.80 17.82
CA GLN A 142 -0.72 -7.93 18.91
C GLN A 142 0.35 -6.91 19.27
N GLN A 143 1.61 -7.35 19.38
CA GLN A 143 2.74 -6.45 19.64
C GLN A 143 2.90 -5.41 18.52
N LEU A 144 2.76 -5.81 17.25
CA LEU A 144 2.83 -4.87 16.13
C LEU A 144 1.71 -3.83 16.16
N VAL A 145 0.49 -4.22 16.56
CA VAL A 145 -0.64 -3.30 16.70
C VAL A 145 -0.45 -2.35 17.88
N GLU A 146 0.07 -2.84 19.01
CA GLU A 146 0.33 -2.04 20.22
C GLU A 146 1.48 -1.03 20.04
N LEU A 147 2.45 -1.35 19.18
CA LEU A 147 3.58 -0.48 18.87
C LEU A 147 3.21 0.71 17.99
N GLU A 148 2.05 0.67 17.32
CA GLU A 148 1.61 1.80 16.51
C GLU A 148 1.14 2.94 17.40
N PRO A 149 1.63 4.17 17.18
CA PRO A 149 1.17 5.33 17.92
C PRO A 149 -0.33 5.49 17.69
N GLU A 150 -1.07 5.48 18.79
CA GLU A 150 -2.51 5.73 18.83
C GLU A 150 -2.86 6.92 17.94
N PRO A 151 -3.62 6.74 16.86
CA PRO A 151 -4.11 7.89 16.11
C PRO A 151 -4.90 8.74 17.08
N SER A 152 -4.64 10.05 17.09
CA SER A 152 -5.15 11.02 18.07
C SER A 152 -6.68 11.10 18.14
N SER A 153 -7.40 10.38 17.26
CA SER A 153 -8.85 10.24 17.28
C SER A 153 -9.28 8.77 17.32
N SER A 154 -10.40 8.51 18.00
CA SER A 154 -11.04 7.19 18.10
C SER A 154 -11.35 6.53 16.75
N GLY A 155 -11.50 7.32 15.67
CA GLY A 155 -11.79 6.82 14.33
C GLY A 155 -10.60 6.12 13.66
N GLY A 156 -9.36 6.50 13.99
CA GLY A 156 -8.18 5.86 13.42
C GLY A 156 -7.96 4.45 13.96
N ARG A 157 -8.18 4.24 15.27
CA ARG A 157 -8.02 2.92 15.92
C ARG A 157 -8.97 1.88 15.33
N GLY A 158 -10.25 2.23 15.15
CA GLY A 158 -11.24 1.32 14.56
C GLY A 158 -10.93 0.91 13.12
N LEU A 159 -10.25 1.77 12.34
CA LEU A 159 -9.83 1.42 10.97
C LEU A 159 -8.64 0.46 10.96
N VAL A 160 -7.68 0.66 11.86
CA VAL A 160 -6.55 -0.26 12.08
C VAL A 160 -7.07 -1.64 12.46
N GLU A 161 -7.94 -1.73 13.48
CA GLU A 161 -8.56 -2.99 13.90
C GLU A 161 -9.32 -3.67 12.75
N LYS A 162 -10.10 -2.89 11.99
CA LYS A 162 -10.82 -3.41 10.82
C LYS A 162 -9.87 -3.98 9.77
N LYS A 163 -8.72 -3.33 9.51
CA LYS A 163 -7.74 -3.82 8.54
C LYS A 163 -6.99 -5.04 9.02
N ILE A 164 -6.62 -5.12 10.29
CA ILE A 164 -6.03 -6.32 10.88
C ILE A 164 -7.03 -7.49 10.81
N ARG A 165 -8.30 -7.26 11.16
CA ARG A 165 -9.35 -8.27 11.04
C ARG A 165 -9.55 -8.70 9.59
N GLU A 166 -9.51 -7.76 8.64
CA GLU A 166 -9.60 -8.06 7.21
C GLU A 166 -8.42 -8.93 6.76
N LEU A 167 -7.19 -8.63 7.18
CA LEU A 167 -6.02 -9.48 6.90
C LEU A 167 -6.21 -10.90 7.47
N GLN A 168 -6.64 -10.99 8.72
CA GLN A 168 -6.88 -12.28 9.39
C GLN A 168 -7.95 -13.10 8.64
N LEU A 169 -9.04 -12.48 8.18
CA LEU A 169 -10.15 -13.15 7.52
C LEU A 169 -9.92 -13.44 6.04
N ARG A 170 -9.30 -12.52 5.28
CA ARG A 170 -9.15 -12.64 3.82
C ARG A 170 -7.92 -13.41 3.41
N GLN A 171 -6.80 -13.15 4.09
CA GLN A 171 -5.51 -13.73 3.70
C GLN A 171 -5.15 -14.94 4.56
N GLY A 172 -5.84 -15.15 5.70
CA GLY A 172 -5.45 -16.12 6.70
C GLY A 172 -4.03 -15.81 7.15
N LEU A 173 -3.85 -15.00 8.18
CA LEU A 173 -2.48 -14.68 8.65
C LEU A 173 -1.67 -15.95 8.98
N GLU A 174 -2.37 -17.04 9.30
CA GLU A 174 -1.84 -18.38 9.50
C GLU A 174 -1.42 -19.09 8.20
N GLU A 175 -2.11 -18.83 7.08
CA GLU A 175 -1.79 -19.33 5.73
C GLU A 175 -0.52 -18.69 5.17
N LEU A 176 -0.21 -17.46 5.59
CA LEU A 176 1.05 -16.82 5.24
C LEU A 176 2.24 -17.52 5.92
N PRO A 177 3.37 -17.68 5.18
CA PRO A 177 4.60 -18.17 5.78
C PRO A 177 5.00 -17.34 7.00
N PRO A 178 5.47 -17.95 8.11
CA PRO A 178 5.75 -17.24 9.35
C PRO A 178 6.63 -15.99 9.17
N HIS A 179 7.62 -16.05 8.28
CA HIS A 179 8.53 -14.94 7.99
C HIS A 179 7.93 -13.80 7.15
N GLU A 180 6.81 -14.02 6.47
CA GLU A 180 6.11 -12.96 5.71
C GLU A 180 5.04 -12.24 6.57
N ARG A 181 4.67 -12.80 7.73
CA ARG A 181 3.57 -12.28 8.58
C ARG A 181 3.86 -10.89 9.12
N GLU A 182 5.07 -10.65 9.61
CA GLU A 182 5.47 -9.33 10.11
C GLU A 182 5.34 -8.27 9.03
N LEU A 183 5.83 -8.57 7.82
CA LEU A 183 5.72 -7.67 6.67
C LEU A 183 4.25 -7.38 6.32
N ALA A 184 3.42 -8.43 6.24
CA ALA A 184 2.01 -8.28 5.91
C ALA A 184 1.27 -7.39 6.92
N VAL A 185 1.53 -7.59 8.22
CA VAL A 185 0.93 -6.78 9.29
C VAL A 185 1.39 -5.33 9.20
N ARG A 186 2.70 -5.07 9.13
CA ARG A 186 3.23 -3.70 9.03
C ARG A 186 2.72 -2.96 7.79
N ALA A 187 2.65 -3.63 6.64
CA ALA A 187 2.10 -3.04 5.42
C ALA A 187 0.62 -2.64 5.59
N ALA A 188 -0.19 -3.48 6.23
CA ALA A 188 -1.61 -3.18 6.47
C ALA A 188 -1.83 -2.10 7.53
N LEU A 189 -0.98 -2.05 8.57
CA LEU A 189 -1.00 -0.96 9.55
C LEU A 189 -0.76 0.38 8.85
N GLN A 190 0.26 0.44 7.98
CA GLN A 190 0.51 1.64 7.19
C GLN A 190 -0.63 1.95 6.21
N GLU A 191 -1.25 0.95 5.58
CA GLU A 191 -2.42 1.16 4.72
C GLU A 191 -3.60 1.77 5.49
N ALA A 192 -3.85 1.26 6.70
CA ALA A 192 -4.91 1.74 7.57
C ALA A 192 -4.64 3.20 7.95
N LYS A 193 -3.40 3.53 8.34
CA LYS A 193 -2.98 4.90 8.64
C LYS A 193 -3.20 5.84 7.45
N MET A 194 -2.74 5.47 6.26
CA MET A 194 -2.92 6.30 5.05
C MET A 194 -4.38 6.43 4.65
N THR A 195 -5.18 5.38 4.84
CA THR A 195 -6.62 5.43 4.56
C THR A 195 -7.35 6.31 5.57
N TYR A 196 -6.95 6.29 6.84
CA TYR A 196 -7.50 7.17 7.86
C TYR A 196 -7.20 8.64 7.53
N LEU A 197 -5.94 8.99 7.25
CA LEU A 197 -5.55 10.36 6.89
C LEU A 197 -6.33 10.88 5.67
N TYR A 198 -6.41 10.06 4.60
CA TYR A 198 -7.21 10.38 3.43
C TYR A 198 -8.70 10.60 3.77
N SER A 199 -9.25 9.81 4.69
CA SER A 199 -10.65 9.96 5.11
C SER A 199 -10.90 11.27 5.86
N GLU A 200 -9.94 11.74 6.66
CA GLU A 200 -10.04 13.02 7.36
C GLU A 200 -9.94 14.19 6.39
N GLU A 201 -9.00 14.17 5.44
CA GLU A 201 -8.89 15.19 4.37
C GLU A 201 -10.19 15.27 3.55
N MET A 202 -10.79 14.11 3.23
CA MET A 202 -12.06 14.06 2.50
C MET A 202 -13.24 14.61 3.32
N LYS A 203 -13.28 14.35 4.64
CA LYS A 203 -14.31 14.92 5.53
C LYS A 203 -14.18 16.43 5.62
N GLU A 204 -12.96 16.95 5.72
CA GLU A 204 -12.71 18.39 5.74
C GLU A 204 -13.17 19.04 4.43
N TYR A 205 -12.80 18.46 3.28
CA TYR A 205 -13.26 18.92 1.98
C TYR A 205 -14.80 18.89 1.85
N ALA A 206 -15.44 17.82 2.32
CA ALA A 206 -16.90 17.72 2.31
C ALA A 206 -17.56 18.84 3.13
N ARG A 207 -17.05 19.14 4.33
CA ARG A 207 -17.53 20.24 5.17
C ARG A 207 -17.39 21.59 4.48
N GLU A 208 -16.27 21.85 3.81
CA GLU A 208 -16.05 23.08 3.04
C GLU A 208 -17.07 23.22 1.91
N MET A 209 -17.29 22.15 1.14
CA MET A 209 -18.21 22.16 0.00
C MET A 209 -19.67 22.30 0.42
N ASP A 210 -20.06 21.68 1.54
CA ASP A 210 -21.38 21.86 2.15
C ASP A 210 -21.59 23.30 2.63
N GLY A 211 -20.56 23.93 3.20
CA GLY A 211 -20.59 25.35 3.57
C GLY A 211 -20.87 26.25 2.36
N LYS A 212 -20.10 26.05 1.26
CA LYS A 212 -20.31 26.78 0.00
C LYS A 212 -21.68 26.50 -0.62
N ARG A 213 -22.17 25.27 -0.52
CA ARG A 213 -23.51 24.88 -1.00
C ARG A 213 -24.61 25.61 -0.25
N LYS A 214 -24.53 25.66 1.09
CA LYS A 214 -25.46 26.41 1.94
C LYS A 214 -25.42 27.91 1.65
N GLU A 215 -24.24 28.47 1.38
CA GLU A 215 -24.14 29.88 0.99
C GLU A 215 -24.82 30.17 -0.36
N ARG A 216 -24.58 29.32 -1.36
CA ARG A 216 -25.27 29.44 -2.67
C ARG A 216 -26.79 29.31 -2.53
N GLN A 217 -27.24 28.34 -1.74
CA GLN A 217 -28.66 28.15 -1.43
C GLN A 217 -29.24 29.41 -0.77
N ARG A 218 -28.58 29.97 0.26
CA ARG A 218 -29.01 31.22 0.92
C ARG A 218 -29.08 32.41 -0.04
N ARG A 219 -28.08 32.58 -0.91
CA ARG A 219 -28.07 33.63 -1.93
C ARG A 219 -29.22 33.47 -2.92
N LEU A 220 -29.45 32.25 -3.40
CA LEU A 220 -30.56 31.95 -4.32
C LEU A 220 -31.92 32.16 -3.64
N SER A 221 -32.11 31.65 -2.42
CA SER A 221 -33.34 31.83 -1.64
C SER A 221 -33.66 33.31 -1.37
N ARG A 222 -32.65 34.18 -1.22
CA ARG A 222 -32.88 35.64 -1.11
C ARG A 222 -33.44 36.26 -2.40
N LEU A 223 -33.13 35.68 -3.57
CA LEU A 223 -33.54 36.21 -4.87
C LEU A 223 -34.90 35.67 -5.33
N VAL A 224 -35.13 34.38 -5.16
CA VAL A 224 -36.31 33.68 -5.71
C VAL A 224 -37.24 33.08 -4.65
N GLY A 225 -36.96 33.32 -3.37
CA GLY A 225 -37.69 32.74 -2.26
C GLY A 225 -37.16 31.36 -1.85
N GLU A 226 -37.38 31.03 -0.58
CA GLU A 226 -36.86 29.83 0.07
C GLU A 226 -37.28 28.48 -0.55
N PRO A 227 -38.54 28.25 -0.98
CA PRO A 227 -38.92 26.96 -1.57
C PRO A 227 -38.22 26.69 -2.91
N ILE A 228 -38.01 27.72 -3.73
CA ILE A 228 -37.32 27.58 -5.02
C ILE A 228 -35.81 27.42 -4.80
N GLY A 229 -35.22 28.19 -3.88
CA GLY A 229 -33.80 28.06 -3.55
C GLY A 229 -33.42 26.68 -3.00
N ARG A 230 -34.25 26.09 -2.15
CA ARG A 230 -34.06 24.71 -1.65
C ARG A 230 -34.34 23.63 -2.69
N PHE A 231 -35.27 23.86 -3.62
CA PHE A 231 -35.54 22.90 -4.70
C PHE A 231 -34.35 22.79 -5.67
N VAL A 232 -33.75 23.93 -6.04
CA VAL A 232 -32.60 23.97 -6.97
C VAL A 232 -31.31 23.51 -6.29
N ILE A 233 -31.10 23.88 -5.02
CA ILE A 233 -29.96 23.44 -4.22
C ILE A 233 -30.50 22.73 -2.97
N PRO A 234 -30.71 21.40 -3.04
CA PRO A 234 -31.25 20.66 -1.91
C PRO A 234 -30.29 20.67 -0.72
N ASP A 235 -30.80 20.36 0.46
CA ASP A 235 -29.96 20.15 1.64
C ASP A 235 -29.10 18.89 1.47
N PRO A 236 -27.91 18.82 2.11
CA PRO A 236 -27.19 17.56 2.19
C PRO A 236 -28.07 16.51 2.90
N PRO A 237 -27.96 15.22 2.52
CA PRO A 237 -28.62 14.15 3.25
C PRO A 237 -28.21 14.21 4.74
N PRO A 238 -29.11 13.84 5.67
CA PRO A 238 -28.76 13.80 7.09
C PRO A 238 -27.55 12.89 7.29
N ASP A 239 -26.65 13.31 8.17
CA ASP A 239 -25.40 12.61 8.49
C ASP A 239 -25.75 11.17 8.89
N GLN A 240 -25.36 10.18 8.08
CA GLN A 240 -25.68 8.76 8.34
C GLN A 240 -24.77 8.15 9.42
N GLY A 241 -24.02 8.98 10.14
CA GLY A 241 -23.13 8.58 11.22
C GLY A 241 -23.81 8.61 12.58
N ARG A 242 -24.57 7.56 12.88
CA ARG A 242 -24.72 7.05 14.26
C ARG A 242 -24.42 5.56 14.25
#